data_AF-A0A8T5TT68-F1
#
_entry.id   AF-A0A8T5TT68-F1
#
_cell.length_a   1.000
_cell.length_b   1.000
_cell.length_c   1.000
_cell.angle_alpha   90.00
_cell.angle_beta   90.00
_cell.angle_gamma   90.00
#
_symmetry.space_group_name_H-M   'P 1'
#
loop_
_entity.id
_entity.type
_entity.pdbx_description
1 polymer ?
#
loop_
_entity_poly.entity_id
_entity_poly.type
_entity_poly.pdbx_seq_one_letter_code
_entity_poly.pdbx_strand_id
1 'polypeptide(L)'
;RNAGRVPFAKGGRRAHPIKTDKIIDKKLNKKINKLSIISAISASGDLEWVKKRGHIIKNIPEIPLVIDDKIQTVKKTKFLSSILAELGLAEDLFRAKKGKKIRAGKGKGRGRKYKNKKSVLIVIKEDFGVIKASRNISGLDVIRIENLSIANLAPGGLPGRLILWTQSAFSELERYEVLV
;
A
#
# COMPACT_ATOMS: atom_id res chain seq x y z
N ARG A 1 19.79 50.31 -7.90
CA ARG A 1 18.94 49.84 -6.77
C ARG A 1 17.79 49.04 -7.35
N ASN A 2 17.70 47.72 -7.09
CA ASN A 2 16.54 46.94 -7.54
C ASN A 2 15.31 47.35 -6.73
N ALA A 3 14.15 47.52 -7.38
CA ALA A 3 12.91 47.85 -6.71
C ALA A 3 12.50 46.72 -5.73
N GLY A 4 12.40 47.05 -4.45
CA GLY A 4 11.94 46.14 -3.39
C GLY A 4 10.44 46.23 -3.14
N ARG A 5 9.86 45.29 -2.39
CA ARG A 5 8.44 45.27 -1.95
C ARG A 5 7.37 45.19 -3.04
N VAL A 6 7.76 45.16 -4.32
CA VAL A 6 6.86 45.08 -5.47
C VAL A 6 6.92 43.69 -6.10
N PRO A 7 5.78 43.01 -6.37
CA PRO A 7 5.79 41.62 -6.81
C PRO A 7 6.18 41.39 -8.28
N PHE A 8 6.06 42.39 -9.15
CA PHE A 8 6.42 42.25 -10.57
C PHE A 8 7.92 42.48 -10.84
N ALA A 9 8.67 43.00 -9.87
CA ALA A 9 10.11 43.25 -10.01
C ALA A 9 10.94 41.98 -9.73
N LYS A 10 12.02 41.78 -10.47
CA LYS A 10 12.99 40.68 -10.24
C LYS A 10 13.64 40.85 -8.86
N GLY A 11 13.51 39.83 -8.00
CA GLY A 11 13.99 39.88 -6.61
C GLY A 11 13.04 40.58 -5.62
N GLY A 12 11.84 40.98 -6.07
CA GLY A 12 10.77 41.52 -5.23
C GLY A 12 10.04 40.45 -4.41
N ARG A 13 9.14 40.90 -3.53
CA ARG A 13 8.34 39.99 -2.67
C ARG A 13 7.36 39.17 -3.51
N ARG A 14 7.08 37.93 -3.12
CA ARG A 14 5.95 37.18 -3.71
C ARG A 14 4.61 37.79 -3.26
N ALA A 15 3.63 37.91 -4.16
CA ALA A 15 2.33 38.54 -3.86
C ALA A 15 1.57 37.82 -2.74
N HIS A 16 1.48 36.48 -2.81
CA HIS A 16 0.89 35.62 -1.78
C HIS A 16 1.86 34.47 -1.48
N PRO A 17 2.80 34.65 -0.55
CA PRO A 17 3.70 33.58 -0.13
C PRO A 17 2.92 32.50 0.63
N ILE A 18 3.43 31.27 0.59
CA ILE A 18 2.87 30.17 1.39
C ILE A 18 3.16 30.47 2.85
N LYS A 19 2.11 30.53 3.67
CA LYS A 19 2.20 30.75 5.11
C LYS A 19 2.32 29.43 5.86
N THR A 20 2.91 29.49 7.05
CA THR A 20 2.93 28.39 8.03
C THR A 20 1.53 27.99 8.48
N ASP A 21 0.62 28.97 8.54
CA ASP A 21 -0.76 28.80 9.03
C ASP A 21 -1.68 28.07 8.04
N LYS A 22 -1.12 27.52 6.95
CA LYS A 22 -1.88 26.74 5.97
C LYS A 22 -2.37 25.45 6.62
N ILE A 23 -3.68 25.21 6.57
CA ILE A 23 -4.30 23.94 7.00
C ILE A 23 -3.76 22.81 6.09
N ILE A 24 -3.06 21.84 6.68
CA ILE A 24 -2.40 20.72 5.99
C ILE A 24 -3.08 19.38 6.20
N ASP A 25 -3.89 19.27 7.26
CA ASP A 25 -4.64 18.08 7.62
C ASP A 25 -6.11 18.23 7.25
N LYS A 26 -6.79 17.09 7.09
CA LYS A 26 -8.23 17.03 6.85
C LYS A 26 -8.84 16.05 7.84
N LYS A 27 -9.78 16.53 8.65
CA LYS A 27 -10.52 15.69 9.59
C LYS A 27 -11.47 14.77 8.82
N LEU A 28 -11.49 13.50 9.19
CA LEU A 28 -12.39 12.50 8.62
C LEU A 28 -13.15 11.78 9.74
N ASN A 29 -14.45 11.55 9.52
CA ASN A 29 -15.31 10.90 10.50
C ASN A 29 -14.87 9.44 10.72
N LYS A 30 -14.76 9.02 11.98
CA LYS A 30 -14.34 7.65 12.34
C LYS A 30 -15.22 6.58 11.69
N LYS A 31 -16.54 6.82 11.60
CA LYS A 31 -17.50 5.92 10.95
C LYS A 31 -17.19 5.74 9.45
N ILE A 32 -17.01 6.85 8.73
CA ILE A 32 -16.65 6.82 7.30
C ILE A 32 -15.30 6.14 7.09
N ASN A 33 -14.32 6.36 7.97
CA ASN A 33 -13.03 5.68 7.88
C ASN A 33 -13.20 4.15 7.96
N LYS A 34 -13.97 3.68 8.96
CA LYS A 34 -14.26 2.24 9.13
C LYS A 34 -14.97 1.66 7.91
N LEU A 35 -16.02 2.32 7.41
CA LEU A 35 -16.74 1.90 6.20
C LEU A 35 -15.83 1.82 4.97
N SER A 36 -14.90 2.77 4.81
CA SER A 36 -13.96 2.74 3.69
C SER A 36 -12.98 1.56 3.76
N ILE A 37 -12.56 1.16 4.96
CA ILE A 37 -11.73 -0.04 5.17
C ILE A 37 -12.52 -1.30 4.79
N ILE A 38 -13.77 -1.43 5.26
CA ILE A 38 -14.64 -2.57 4.95
C ILE A 38 -14.87 -2.68 3.45
N SER A 39 -15.22 -1.56 2.79
CA SER A 39 -15.39 -1.51 1.34
C SER A 39 -14.13 -1.91 0.58
N ALA A 40 -12.94 -1.47 1.04
CA ALA A 40 -11.69 -1.83 0.40
C ALA A 40 -11.29 -3.30 0.61
N ILE A 41 -11.60 -3.89 1.77
CA ILE A 41 -11.40 -5.32 2.04
C ILE A 41 -12.33 -6.16 1.16
N SER A 42 -13.61 -5.78 1.08
CA SER A 42 -14.61 -6.45 0.23
C SER A 42 -14.16 -6.45 -1.24
N ALA A 43 -13.73 -5.31 -1.77
CA ALA A 43 -13.21 -5.23 -3.14
C ALA A 43 -11.94 -6.05 -3.38
N SER A 44 -11.16 -6.34 -2.33
CA SER A 44 -10.00 -7.23 -2.42
C SER A 44 -10.36 -8.71 -2.42
N GLY A 45 -11.57 -9.07 -1.97
CA GLY A 45 -12.12 -10.42 -2.07
C GLY A 45 -12.70 -10.76 -3.45
N ASP A 46 -12.96 -9.74 -4.28
CA ASP A 46 -13.53 -9.93 -5.62
C ASP A 46 -12.44 -9.99 -6.71
N LEU A 47 -12.45 -11.07 -7.48
CA LEU A 47 -11.54 -11.32 -8.59
C LEU A 47 -11.58 -10.22 -9.67
N GLU A 48 -12.76 -9.67 -9.96
CA GLU A 48 -12.92 -8.65 -11.00
C GLU A 48 -12.20 -7.35 -10.62
N TRP A 49 -12.39 -6.89 -9.38
CA TRP A 49 -11.73 -5.70 -8.85
C TRP A 49 -10.21 -5.83 -8.81
N VAL A 50 -9.70 -7.00 -8.41
CA VAL A 50 -8.26 -7.25 -8.34
C VAL A 50 -7.63 -7.30 -9.74
N LYS A 51 -8.33 -7.89 -10.73
CA LYS A 51 -7.92 -7.86 -12.13
C LYS A 51 -7.96 -6.44 -12.71
N LYS A 52 -9.04 -5.69 -12.46
CA LYS A 52 -9.23 -4.31 -12.96
C LYS A 52 -8.15 -3.36 -12.45
N ARG A 53 -7.66 -3.56 -11.22
CA ARG A 53 -6.51 -2.82 -10.68
C ARG A 53 -5.18 -3.13 -11.41
N GLY A 54 -5.09 -4.29 -12.07
CA GLY A 54 -3.94 -4.71 -12.87
C GLY A 54 -2.96 -5.62 -12.12
N HIS A 55 -3.45 -6.42 -11.18
CA HIS A 55 -2.71 -7.56 -10.62
C HIS A 55 -2.77 -8.76 -11.58
N ILE A 56 -1.74 -9.60 -11.57
CA ILE A 56 -1.69 -10.84 -12.37
C ILE A 56 -2.04 -12.00 -11.44
N ILE A 57 -3.15 -12.70 -11.74
CA ILE A 57 -3.80 -13.66 -10.83
C ILE A 57 -3.84 -15.09 -11.43
N LYS A 58 -3.24 -15.32 -12.61
CA LYS A 58 -3.44 -16.55 -13.40
C LYS A 58 -3.19 -17.86 -12.64
N ASN A 59 -2.20 -17.87 -11.75
CA ASN A 59 -1.74 -19.07 -11.05
C ASN A 59 -2.17 -19.09 -9.58
N ILE A 60 -3.05 -18.17 -9.15
CA ILE A 60 -3.56 -18.10 -7.79
C ILE A 60 -4.81 -18.97 -7.71
N PRO A 61 -4.92 -19.90 -6.75
CA PRO A 61 -6.04 -20.83 -6.68
C PRO A 61 -7.36 -20.10 -6.41
N GLU A 62 -7.39 -19.25 -5.38
CA GLU A 62 -8.60 -18.58 -4.90
C GLU A 62 -8.29 -17.18 -4.35
N ILE A 63 -9.30 -16.32 -4.37
CA ILE A 63 -9.29 -15.01 -3.72
C ILE A 63 -10.53 -14.94 -2.83
N PRO A 64 -10.41 -14.53 -1.55
CA PRO A 64 -9.18 -14.14 -0.84
C PRO A 64 -8.24 -15.32 -0.55
N LEU A 65 -6.93 -15.09 -0.67
CA LEU A 65 -5.93 -16.12 -0.38
C LEU A 65 -5.60 -16.15 1.12
N VAL A 66 -5.98 -17.23 1.80
CA VAL A 66 -5.73 -17.45 3.24
C VAL A 66 -4.71 -18.56 3.41
N ILE A 67 -3.72 -18.35 4.29
CA ILE A 67 -2.63 -19.29 4.55
C ILE A 67 -2.39 -19.48 6.06
N ASP A 68 -1.71 -20.57 6.39
CA ASP A 68 -1.32 -20.91 7.76
C ASP A 68 -0.43 -19.83 8.40
N ASP A 69 -0.56 -19.65 9.72
CA ASP A 69 0.14 -18.65 10.51
C ASP A 69 1.66 -18.89 10.56
N LYS A 70 2.13 -20.09 10.18
CA LYS A 70 3.55 -20.42 10.07
C LYS A 70 4.35 -19.41 9.24
N ILE A 71 3.74 -18.75 8.24
CA ILE A 71 4.43 -17.72 7.44
C ILE A 71 4.96 -16.56 8.29
N GLN A 72 4.31 -16.24 9.42
CA GLN A 72 4.70 -15.14 10.31
C GLN A 72 6.10 -15.36 10.91
N THR A 73 6.53 -16.63 11.03
CA THR A 73 7.83 -17.03 11.61
C THR A 73 9.00 -16.95 10.63
N VAL A 74 8.74 -16.69 9.34
CA VAL A 74 9.78 -16.69 8.30
C VAL A 74 10.69 -15.46 8.46
N LYS A 75 11.95 -15.68 8.86
CA LYS A 75 12.93 -14.60 9.08
C LYS A 75 13.80 -14.26 7.87
N LYS A 76 13.94 -15.19 6.92
CA LYS A 76 14.87 -15.07 5.78
C LYS A 76 14.10 -14.78 4.48
N THR A 77 14.51 -13.73 3.76
CA THR A 77 13.88 -13.29 2.50
C THR A 77 13.86 -14.37 1.42
N LYS A 78 14.92 -15.18 1.31
CA LYS A 78 15.01 -16.26 0.32
C LYS A 78 13.85 -17.24 0.46
N PHE A 79 13.59 -17.70 1.69
CA PHE A 79 12.50 -18.63 1.99
C PHE A 79 11.14 -18.01 1.73
N LEU A 80 10.93 -16.75 2.15
CA LEU A 80 9.68 -16.03 1.87
C LEU A 80 9.43 -15.90 0.36
N SER A 81 10.47 -15.62 -0.44
CA SER A 81 10.35 -15.52 -1.89
C SER A 81 10.01 -16.86 -2.54
N SER A 82 10.53 -17.98 -2.03
CA SER A 82 10.18 -19.32 -2.52
C SER A 82 8.72 -19.65 -2.21
N ILE A 83 8.27 -19.42 -0.98
CA ILE A 83 6.87 -19.65 -0.56
C ILE A 83 5.91 -18.83 -1.43
N LEU A 84 6.19 -17.54 -1.64
CA LEU A 84 5.35 -16.69 -2.50
C LEU A 84 5.33 -17.15 -3.96
N ALA A 85 6.40 -17.77 -4.45
CA ALA A 85 6.44 -18.32 -5.80
C ALA A 85 5.59 -19.59 -5.91
N GLU A 86 5.66 -20.48 -4.92
CA GLU A 86 4.83 -21.68 -4.82
C GLU A 86 3.34 -21.36 -4.72
N LEU A 87 2.98 -20.26 -4.03
CA LEU A 87 1.62 -19.72 -3.96
C LEU A 87 1.13 -19.03 -5.26
N GLY A 88 1.93 -19.04 -6.34
CA GLY A 88 1.56 -18.45 -7.62
C GLY A 88 1.70 -16.93 -7.73
N LEU A 89 2.28 -16.26 -6.71
CA LEU A 89 2.41 -14.79 -6.66
C LEU A 89 3.65 -14.25 -7.39
N ALA A 90 4.49 -15.13 -7.93
CA ALA A 90 5.75 -14.77 -8.61
C ALA A 90 5.56 -13.76 -9.75
N GLU A 91 4.51 -13.94 -10.58
CA GLU A 91 4.24 -13.07 -11.71
C GLU A 91 3.87 -11.64 -11.27
N ASP A 92 3.05 -11.49 -10.23
CA ASP A 92 2.66 -10.18 -9.72
C ASP A 92 3.83 -9.45 -9.03
N LEU A 93 4.69 -10.19 -8.32
CA LEU A 93 5.93 -9.65 -7.76
C LEU A 93 6.91 -9.21 -8.86
N PHE A 94 7.03 -9.99 -9.93
CA PHE A 94 7.87 -9.65 -11.07
C PHE A 94 7.36 -8.41 -11.81
N ARG A 95 6.03 -8.28 -11.97
CA ARG A 95 5.38 -7.06 -12.47
C ARG A 95 5.74 -5.84 -11.61
N ALA A 96 5.76 -5.97 -10.29
CA ALA A 96 6.16 -4.89 -9.40
C ALA A 96 7.64 -4.52 -9.53
N LYS A 97 8.53 -5.52 -9.63
CA LYS A 97 9.97 -5.34 -9.85
C LYS A 97 10.26 -4.62 -11.17
N LYS A 98 9.68 -5.09 -12.28
CA LYS A 98 9.77 -4.44 -13.60
C LYS A 98 9.11 -3.05 -13.63
N GLY A 99 8.11 -2.84 -12.77
CA GLY A 99 7.37 -1.59 -12.68
C GLY A 99 8.12 -0.41 -12.06
N LYS A 100 9.35 -0.62 -11.56
CA LYS A 100 10.19 0.45 -11.02
C LYS A 100 10.65 1.38 -12.13
N LYS A 101 10.19 2.63 -12.11
CA LYS A 101 10.58 3.66 -13.08
C LYS A 101 11.08 4.94 -12.42
N ILE A 102 11.90 5.70 -13.15
CA ILE A 102 12.31 7.04 -12.71
C ILE A 102 11.10 7.97 -12.82
N ARG A 103 10.89 8.78 -11.78
CA ARG A 103 9.82 9.77 -11.71
C ARG A 103 10.08 10.89 -12.71
N ALA A 104 9.09 11.19 -13.55
CA ALA A 104 9.12 12.35 -14.43
C ALA A 104 9.08 13.68 -13.64
N GLY A 105 9.68 14.72 -14.20
CA GLY A 105 9.67 16.09 -13.64
C GLY A 105 10.66 16.34 -12.50
N LYS A 106 10.52 17.49 -11.84
CA LYS A 106 11.48 18.01 -10.83
C LYS A 106 11.49 17.23 -9.51
N GLY A 107 10.47 16.40 -9.25
CA GLY A 107 10.39 15.59 -8.03
C GLY A 107 11.54 14.59 -7.87
N LYS A 108 12.18 14.20 -8.99
CA LYS A 108 13.35 13.31 -8.99
C LYS A 108 14.54 13.88 -8.23
N GLY A 109 14.71 15.21 -8.21
CA GLY A 109 15.77 15.91 -7.49
C GLY A 109 15.49 16.12 -6.00
N ARG A 110 14.26 15.86 -5.53
CA ARG A 110 13.84 16.05 -4.13
C ARG A 110 13.82 14.73 -3.33
N GLY A 111 14.71 13.79 -3.66
CA GLY A 111 14.79 12.47 -3.00
C GLY A 111 13.72 11.45 -3.42
N ARG A 112 12.77 11.79 -4.30
CA ARG A 112 11.67 10.89 -4.75
C ARG A 112 11.89 10.36 -6.18
N LYS A 113 13.12 9.94 -6.48
CA LYS A 113 13.58 9.56 -7.84
C LYS A 113 12.84 8.36 -8.41
N TYR A 114 12.53 7.34 -7.62
CA TYR A 114 11.89 6.11 -8.10
C TYR A 114 10.39 6.09 -7.78
N LYS A 115 9.59 5.54 -8.70
CA LYS A 115 8.20 5.15 -8.50
C LYS A 115 8.12 3.63 -8.59
N ASN A 116 7.75 2.99 -7.49
CA ASN A 116 7.55 1.55 -7.41
C ASN A 116 6.06 1.22 -7.58
N LYS A 117 5.74 0.08 -8.19
CA LYS A 117 4.37 -0.46 -8.20
C LYS A 117 4.13 -1.23 -6.90
N LYS A 118 2.87 -1.25 -6.46
CA LYS A 118 2.40 -2.06 -5.33
C LYS A 118 1.89 -3.40 -5.87
N SER A 119 2.36 -4.49 -5.29
CA SER A 119 1.88 -5.86 -5.54
C SER A 119 1.10 -6.33 -4.31
N VAL A 120 1.50 -7.45 -3.75
CA VAL A 120 0.83 -8.16 -2.68
C VAL A 120 0.91 -7.37 -1.37
N LEU A 121 -0.17 -7.42 -0.61
CA LEU A 121 -0.20 -7.03 0.80
C LEU A 121 -0.32 -8.31 1.63
N ILE A 122 0.61 -8.58 2.55
CA ILE A 122 0.46 -9.66 3.53
C ILE A 122 -0.12 -9.05 4.80
N VAL A 123 -1.21 -9.63 5.30
CA VAL A 123 -1.82 -9.23 6.57
C VAL A 123 -1.58 -10.31 7.62
N ILE A 124 -0.93 -9.91 8.69
CA ILE A 124 -0.53 -10.76 9.81
C ILE A 124 -1.20 -10.32 11.10
N LYS A 125 -1.30 -11.20 12.08
CA LYS A 125 -1.70 -10.83 13.44
C LYS A 125 -0.49 -10.30 14.22
N GLU A 126 0.53 -11.14 14.36
CA GLU A 126 1.76 -10.83 15.08
C GLU A 126 2.98 -10.90 14.16
N ASP A 127 4.07 -10.19 14.53
CA ASP A 127 5.32 -10.20 13.78
C ASP A 127 6.38 -11.06 14.48
N PHE A 128 6.64 -12.25 13.93
CA PHE A 128 7.74 -13.11 14.37
C PHE A 128 9.00 -12.99 13.50
N GLY A 129 9.10 -11.90 12.71
CA GLY A 129 10.26 -11.57 11.86
C GLY A 129 9.95 -11.49 10.37
N VAL A 130 8.70 -11.75 9.96
CA VAL A 130 8.25 -11.67 8.56
C VAL A 130 8.33 -10.24 8.00
N ILE A 131 8.16 -9.20 8.83
CA ILE A 131 8.35 -7.81 8.39
C ILE A 131 9.81 -7.58 7.97
N LYS A 132 10.77 -8.13 8.72
CA LYS A 132 12.20 -8.05 8.38
C LYS A 132 12.51 -8.85 7.11
N ALA A 133 11.89 -10.02 6.94
CA ALA A 133 12.09 -10.86 5.76
C ALA A 133 11.54 -10.23 4.47
N SER A 134 10.41 -9.52 4.56
CA SER A 134 9.68 -8.96 3.41
C SER A 134 10.21 -7.61 2.90
N ARG A 135 10.87 -6.80 3.75
CA ARG A 135 11.28 -5.42 3.44
C ARG A 135 12.06 -5.22 2.14
N ASN A 136 12.79 -6.25 1.68
CA ASN A 136 13.63 -6.19 0.48
C ASN A 136 12.90 -6.65 -0.79
N ILE A 137 11.72 -7.25 -0.68
CA ILE A 137 10.93 -7.74 -1.82
C ILE A 137 10.20 -6.56 -2.46
N SER A 138 10.36 -6.39 -3.77
CA SER A 138 9.80 -5.24 -4.49
C SER A 138 8.27 -5.31 -4.57
N GLY A 139 7.61 -4.26 -4.05
CA GLY A 139 6.15 -4.10 -4.14
C GLY A 139 5.33 -4.83 -3.08
N LEU A 140 5.99 -5.70 -2.30
CA LEU A 140 5.41 -6.40 -1.17
C LEU A 140 5.33 -5.47 0.04
N ASP A 141 4.16 -5.39 0.66
CA ASP A 141 4.01 -4.76 1.98
C ASP A 141 3.49 -5.80 2.97
N VAL A 142 3.90 -5.69 4.24
CA VAL A 142 3.42 -6.54 5.34
C VAL A 142 2.91 -5.63 6.45
N ILE A 143 1.68 -5.86 6.92
CA ILE A 143 1.02 -5.04 7.92
C ILE A 143 0.29 -5.95 8.92
N ARG A 144 0.30 -5.53 10.19
CA ARG A 144 -0.54 -6.14 11.22
C ARG A 144 -2.00 -5.73 11.05
N ILE A 145 -2.94 -6.63 11.29
CA ILE A 145 -4.38 -6.37 11.18
C ILE A 145 -4.82 -5.14 11.98
N GLU A 146 -4.27 -4.95 13.19
CA GLU A 146 -4.52 -3.77 14.04
C GLU A 146 -4.14 -2.43 13.38
N ASN A 147 -3.13 -2.45 12.51
CA ASN A 147 -2.60 -1.27 11.82
C ASN A 147 -3.07 -1.17 10.37
N LEU A 148 -4.11 -1.93 10.01
CA LEU A 148 -4.67 -1.90 8.68
C LEU A 148 -5.28 -0.53 8.40
N SER A 149 -4.92 0.06 7.26
CA SER A 149 -5.36 1.40 6.87
C SER A 149 -5.80 1.42 5.41
N ILE A 150 -6.64 2.40 5.07
CA ILE A 150 -7.11 2.57 3.70
C ILE A 150 -5.97 2.80 2.71
N ALA A 151 -4.89 3.46 3.13
CA ALA A 151 -3.72 3.69 2.27
C ALA A 151 -3.00 2.39 1.87
N ASN A 152 -3.11 1.35 2.70
CA ASN A 152 -2.52 0.05 2.45
C ASN A 152 -3.40 -0.79 1.52
N LEU A 153 -4.72 -0.78 1.74
CA LEU A 153 -5.70 -1.51 0.97
C LEU A 153 -5.94 -0.88 -0.42
N ALA A 154 -6.17 0.44 -0.47
CA ALA A 154 -6.47 1.19 -1.68
C ALA A 154 -5.44 2.32 -1.94
N PRO A 155 -4.14 2.00 -2.18
CA PRO A 155 -3.13 3.00 -2.47
C PRO A 155 -3.48 3.78 -3.73
N GLY A 156 -3.54 5.10 -3.60
CA GLY A 156 -3.95 6.00 -4.69
C GLY A 156 -5.46 6.08 -4.93
N GLY A 157 -6.27 5.58 -3.99
CA GLY A 157 -7.74 5.60 -4.09
C GLY A 157 -8.33 4.51 -4.98
N LEU A 158 -7.53 3.52 -5.39
CA LEU A 158 -7.97 2.39 -6.21
C LEU A 158 -8.10 1.12 -5.35
N PRO A 159 -9.32 0.57 -5.14
CA PRO A 159 -9.54 -0.65 -4.36
C PRO A 159 -9.12 -1.91 -5.15
N GLY A 160 -9.28 -3.10 -4.55
CA GLY A 160 -8.94 -4.38 -5.20
C GLY A 160 -7.45 -4.73 -5.15
N ARG A 161 -6.78 -4.51 -4.02
CA ARG A 161 -5.38 -4.99 -3.86
C ARG A 161 -5.38 -6.50 -3.74
N LEU A 162 -4.37 -7.15 -4.29
CA LEU A 162 -4.12 -8.56 -3.98
C LEU A 162 -3.61 -8.70 -2.53
N ILE A 163 -4.37 -9.37 -1.68
CA ILE A 163 -4.08 -9.55 -0.25
C ILE A 163 -3.87 -11.03 0.05
N LEU A 164 -2.80 -11.32 0.80
CA LEU A 164 -2.50 -12.62 1.40
C LEU A 164 -2.82 -12.52 2.89
N TRP A 165 -3.81 -13.28 3.36
CA TRP A 165 -4.22 -13.31 4.75
C TRP A 165 -3.58 -14.48 5.48
N THR A 166 -3.16 -14.24 6.71
CA THR A 166 -2.89 -15.33 7.66
C THR A 166 -4.18 -15.74 8.35
N GLN A 167 -4.32 -17.01 8.70
CA GLN A 167 -5.54 -17.55 9.29
C GLN A 167 -5.99 -16.78 10.54
N SER A 168 -5.05 -16.48 11.44
CA SER A 168 -5.32 -15.67 12.63
C SER A 168 -5.78 -14.24 12.29
N ALA A 169 -5.19 -13.61 11.28
CA ALA A 169 -5.60 -12.27 10.86
C ALA A 169 -6.95 -12.26 10.14
N PHE A 170 -7.26 -13.31 9.39
CA PHE A 170 -8.54 -13.48 8.71
C PHE A 170 -9.68 -13.66 9.71
N SER A 171 -9.46 -14.46 10.76
CA SER A 171 -10.44 -14.67 11.84
C SER A 171 -10.77 -13.37 12.59
N GLU A 172 -9.81 -12.44 12.70
CA GLU A 172 -10.07 -11.13 13.32
C GLU A 172 -10.92 -10.18 12.46
N LEU A 173 -11.21 -10.53 11.20
CA LEU A 173 -12.08 -9.73 10.36
C LEU A 173 -13.53 -9.69 10.85
N GLU A 174 -13.98 -10.69 11.60
CA GLU A 174 -15.32 -10.72 12.22
C GLU A 174 -15.58 -9.46 13.07
N ARG A 175 -14.54 -8.85 13.67
CA ARG A 175 -14.66 -7.58 14.41
C ARG A 175 -15.18 -6.43 13.54
N TYR A 176 -14.96 -6.49 12.23
CA TYR A 176 -15.43 -5.48 11.28
C TYR A 176 -16.87 -5.73 10.83
N GLU A 177 -17.40 -6.96 10.95
CA GLU A 177 -18.78 -7.31 10.57
C GLU A 177 -19.80 -6.71 11.54
N VAL A 178 -19.49 -6.63 12.83
CA VAL A 178 -20.37 -6.08 13.89
C VAL A 178 -20.71 -4.58 13.70
N LEU A 179 -20.14 -3.92 12.69
CA LEU A 179 -20.30 -2.49 12.41
C LEU A 179 -21.19 -2.19 11.20
N VAL A 180 -21.64 -3.22 10.47
CA VAL A 180 -22.65 -3.16 9.41
C VAL A 180 -24.02 -3.44 10.03
#